data_AF-A0A5C5YXP2-F1
#
_entry.id   AF-A0A5C5YXP2-F1
#
_cell.length_a   1.000
_cell.length_b   1.000
_cell.length_c   1.000
_cell.angle_alpha   90.00
_cell.angle_beta   90.00
_cell.angle_gamma   90.00
#
_symmetry.space_group_name_H-M   'P 1'
#
loop_
_entity.id
_entity.type
_entity.pdbx_description
1 polymer ?
#
loop_
_entity_poly.entity_id
_entity_poly.type
_entity_poly.pdbx_seq_one_letter_code
_entity_poly.pdbx_strand_id
1 'polypeptide(L)'
;MPIEKRPKNPLPKNYKPPNSTPYKVRDGDNWWSVAKANNMPVWDLIVANYKTRNPAEVNWYLRENVGCVQSTRDGNNWTFTSRANPGIIHIPLRVIKTPPMTIPGNVPAKKSTLWAGLGKSHSGDLFVIGAHDLTAKIYNIGDDTSKVRNAWLNINGFKFGPGLGASIGAVFVIAHGYENAAQMNGVSGGWDFDLAIYTKLGDFLKGIKGLGKAVDTLDKFKKLRYLTENAIKNAGITKKGVYTLPIPFAGAGIHIWGGYKFGDVSVFSTGEGVP
;
A
#
# COMPACT_ATOMS: atom_id res chain seq x y z
N MET A 1 -58.29 -4.23 19.83
CA MET A 1 -57.04 -3.54 20.17
C MET A 1 -55.90 -4.36 19.57
N PRO A 2 -54.81 -3.74 19.08
CA PRO A 2 -53.67 -4.47 18.53
C PRO A 2 -53.12 -5.52 19.50
N ILE A 3 -52.64 -6.62 18.95
CA ILE A 3 -52.05 -7.71 19.72
C ILE A 3 -50.67 -7.26 20.17
N GLU A 4 -50.48 -7.04 21.47
CA GLU A 4 -49.24 -6.55 22.05
C GLU A 4 -48.72 -7.49 23.14
N LYS A 5 -47.39 -7.64 23.21
CA LYS A 5 -46.70 -8.33 24.29
C LYS A 5 -45.46 -7.53 24.67
N ARG A 6 -45.32 -7.16 25.94
CA ARG A 6 -44.11 -6.50 26.41
C ARG A 6 -42.91 -7.48 26.33
N PRO A 7 -41.78 -7.10 25.71
CA PRO A 7 -40.58 -7.92 25.69
C PRO A 7 -40.03 -8.15 27.10
N LYS A 8 -39.38 -9.29 27.32
CA LYS A 8 -38.76 -9.63 28.63
C LYS A 8 -37.71 -8.59 29.05
N ASN A 9 -36.90 -8.13 28.10
CA ASN A 9 -35.89 -7.09 28.28
C ASN A 9 -36.14 -5.97 27.26
N PRO A 10 -37.02 -4.98 27.56
CA PRO A 10 -37.37 -3.95 26.61
C PRO A 10 -36.18 -3.00 26.36
N LEU A 11 -35.98 -2.64 25.10
CA LEU A 11 -35.01 -1.63 24.71
C LEU A 11 -35.46 -0.24 25.20
N PRO A 12 -34.51 0.65 25.55
CA PRO A 12 -34.86 1.99 26.00
C PRO A 12 -35.55 2.79 24.87
N LYS A 13 -36.41 3.76 25.22
CA LYS A 13 -37.17 4.56 24.24
C LYS A 13 -36.28 5.31 23.24
N ASN A 14 -35.08 5.70 23.68
CA ASN A 14 -34.08 6.38 22.87
C ASN A 14 -33.07 5.41 22.24
N TYR A 15 -33.36 4.10 22.20
CA TYR A 15 -32.50 3.13 21.54
C TYR A 15 -32.30 3.50 20.06
N LYS A 16 -31.03 3.56 19.66
CA LYS A 16 -30.62 3.79 18.28
C LYS A 16 -29.77 2.61 17.83
N PRO A 17 -30.16 1.92 16.75
CA PRO A 17 -29.29 0.92 16.13
C PRO A 17 -27.97 1.58 15.68
N PRO A 18 -26.80 0.93 15.87
CA PRO A 18 -25.54 1.45 15.36
C PRO A 18 -25.60 1.67 13.84
N ASN A 19 -24.89 2.68 13.34
CA ASN A 19 -24.83 3.03 11.91
C ASN A 19 -26.21 3.14 11.25
N SER A 20 -27.13 3.90 11.87
CA SER A 20 -28.48 4.10 11.34
C SER A 20 -28.84 5.58 11.23
N THR A 21 -29.76 5.87 10.31
CA THR A 21 -30.32 7.20 10.10
C THR A 21 -31.76 7.21 10.61
N PRO A 22 -32.18 8.21 11.41
CA PRO A 22 -33.57 8.33 11.84
C PRO A 22 -34.49 8.61 10.65
N TYR A 23 -35.64 7.97 10.63
CA TYR A 23 -36.69 8.12 9.62
C TYR A 23 -38.03 8.36 10.30
N LYS A 24 -38.66 9.48 9.95
CA LYS A 24 -40.00 9.84 10.40
C LYS A 24 -41.03 9.17 9.51
N VAL A 25 -41.82 8.28 10.11
CA VAL A 25 -42.88 7.54 9.41
C VAL A 25 -44.02 8.47 9.01
N ARG A 26 -44.68 8.14 7.90
CA ARG A 26 -45.74 8.94 7.26
C ARG A 26 -46.99 8.09 7.05
N ASP A 27 -48.08 8.77 6.68
CA ASP A 27 -49.31 8.07 6.30
C ASP A 27 -49.07 7.23 5.03
N GLY A 28 -49.55 5.99 5.07
CA GLY A 28 -49.32 5.01 4.00
C GLY A 28 -48.03 4.19 4.15
N ASP A 29 -47.15 4.55 5.10
CA ASP A 29 -45.99 3.71 5.39
C ASP A 29 -46.41 2.39 6.07
N ASN A 30 -45.62 1.36 5.79
CA ASN A 30 -45.58 0.14 6.57
C ASN A 30 -44.16 -0.43 6.49
N TRP A 31 -43.88 -1.48 7.24
CA TRP A 31 -42.55 -2.09 7.24
C TRP A 31 -42.08 -2.51 5.84
N TRP A 32 -42.99 -2.97 4.98
CA TRP A 32 -42.66 -3.37 3.61
C TRP A 32 -42.35 -2.17 2.71
N SER A 33 -43.14 -1.10 2.76
CA SER A 33 -42.90 0.09 1.93
C SER A 33 -41.57 0.75 2.28
N VAL A 34 -41.28 0.90 3.58
CA VAL A 34 -40.04 1.53 4.06
C VAL A 34 -38.83 0.65 3.74
N ALA A 35 -38.92 -0.66 4.00
CA ALA A 35 -37.82 -1.57 3.69
C ALA A 35 -37.56 -1.66 2.17
N LYS A 36 -38.62 -1.68 1.35
CA LYS A 36 -38.52 -1.66 -0.12
C LYS A 36 -37.87 -0.37 -0.62
N ALA A 37 -38.28 0.79 -0.11
CA ALA A 37 -37.71 2.08 -0.48
C ALA A 37 -36.21 2.18 -0.13
N ASN A 38 -35.77 1.45 0.91
CA ASN A 38 -34.37 1.39 1.34
C ASN A 38 -33.64 0.11 0.89
N ASN A 39 -34.23 -0.62 -0.07
CA ASN A 39 -33.69 -1.85 -0.65
C ASN A 39 -33.21 -2.86 0.41
N MET A 40 -33.98 -3.16 1.45
CA MET A 40 -33.58 -4.11 2.51
C MET A 40 -34.70 -5.11 2.87
N PRO A 41 -34.36 -6.29 3.43
CA PRO A 41 -35.37 -7.20 3.94
C PRO A 41 -36.14 -6.59 5.12
N VAL A 42 -37.46 -6.77 5.12
CA VAL A 42 -38.37 -6.20 6.13
C VAL A 42 -37.99 -6.60 7.55
N TRP A 43 -37.65 -7.88 7.74
CA TRP A 43 -37.26 -8.39 9.05
C TRP A 43 -35.92 -7.85 9.53
N ASP A 44 -35.01 -7.50 8.64
CA ASP A 44 -33.73 -6.88 9.04
C ASP A 44 -33.98 -5.47 9.57
N LEU A 45 -34.88 -4.72 8.94
CA LEU A 45 -35.30 -3.40 9.43
C LEU A 45 -35.95 -3.51 10.82
N ILE A 46 -36.88 -4.45 11.02
CA ILE A 46 -37.57 -4.65 12.31
C ILE A 46 -36.59 -5.09 13.41
N VAL A 47 -35.75 -6.09 13.12
CA VAL A 47 -34.78 -6.62 14.09
C VAL A 47 -33.72 -5.59 14.44
N ALA A 48 -33.26 -4.78 13.48
CA ALA A 48 -32.33 -3.68 13.77
C ALA A 48 -32.92 -2.72 14.80
N ASN A 49 -34.21 -2.35 14.65
CA ASN A 49 -34.89 -1.43 15.56
C ASN A 49 -35.22 -2.03 16.93
N TYR A 50 -35.66 -3.29 16.99
CA TYR A 50 -36.29 -3.83 18.20
C TYR A 50 -35.72 -5.15 18.73
N LYS A 51 -34.73 -5.73 18.04
CA LYS A 51 -34.08 -7.01 18.36
C LYS A 51 -35.05 -8.18 18.61
N THR A 52 -36.21 -8.14 17.96
CA THR A 52 -37.25 -9.18 18.05
C THR A 52 -37.86 -9.47 16.69
N ARG A 53 -38.37 -10.70 16.52
CA ARG A 53 -39.19 -11.12 15.39
C ARG A 53 -40.63 -11.47 15.81
N ASN A 54 -40.96 -11.31 17.09
CA ASN A 54 -42.29 -11.59 17.61
C ASN A 54 -43.23 -10.42 17.26
N PRO A 55 -44.30 -10.62 16.46
CA PRO A 55 -45.19 -9.52 16.04
C PRO A 55 -45.85 -8.77 17.20
N ALA A 56 -46.19 -9.48 18.29
CA ALA A 56 -46.80 -8.86 19.46
C ALA A 56 -45.82 -7.92 20.20
N GLU A 57 -44.53 -8.27 20.21
CA GLU A 57 -43.48 -7.40 20.76
C GLU A 57 -43.19 -6.20 19.85
N VAL A 58 -43.25 -6.40 18.54
CA VAL A 58 -43.14 -5.29 17.58
C VAL A 58 -44.28 -4.29 17.79
N ASN A 59 -45.53 -4.75 17.91
CA ASN A 59 -46.67 -3.88 18.20
C ASN A 59 -46.48 -3.10 19.51
N TRP A 60 -45.93 -3.73 20.55
CA TRP A 60 -45.62 -3.03 21.80
C TRP A 60 -44.63 -1.87 21.57
N TYR A 61 -43.56 -2.09 20.79
CA TYR A 61 -42.61 -1.03 20.44
C TYR A 61 -43.19 0.05 19.51
N LEU A 62 -44.10 -0.31 18.60
CA LEU A 62 -44.78 0.66 17.75
C LEU A 62 -45.59 1.65 18.59
N ARG A 63 -46.27 1.17 19.63
CA ARG A 63 -46.99 2.03 20.57
C ARG A 63 -46.04 2.81 21.48
N GLU A 64 -45.09 2.12 22.11
CA GLU A 64 -44.29 2.69 23.20
C GLU A 64 -43.11 3.57 22.74
N ASN A 65 -42.42 3.19 21.66
CA ASN A 65 -41.22 3.86 21.17
C ASN A 65 -41.50 4.73 19.95
N VAL A 66 -42.31 4.26 19.00
CA VAL A 66 -42.68 5.04 17.81
C VAL A 66 -43.84 5.98 18.12
N GLY A 67 -44.71 5.63 19.07
CA GLY A 67 -45.87 6.45 19.43
C GLY A 67 -47.04 6.32 18.45
N CYS A 68 -47.19 5.17 17.79
CA CYS A 68 -48.33 4.88 16.93
C CYS A 68 -49.65 4.89 17.72
N VAL A 69 -50.67 5.55 17.16
CA VAL A 69 -51.99 5.72 17.78
C VAL A 69 -53.15 5.12 16.97
N GLN A 70 -52.86 4.59 15.79
CA GLN A 70 -53.87 4.04 14.89
C GLN A 70 -53.59 2.57 14.58
N SER A 71 -54.61 1.74 14.64
CA SER A 71 -54.53 0.32 14.30
C SER A 71 -54.81 0.07 12.81
N THR A 72 -54.41 -1.09 12.32
CA THR A 72 -54.78 -1.61 11.00
C THR A 72 -56.28 -1.93 10.94
N ARG A 73 -56.85 -2.08 9.73
CA ARG A 73 -58.29 -2.33 9.53
C ARG A 73 -58.79 -3.61 10.21
N ASP A 74 -57.94 -4.64 10.28
CA ASP A 74 -58.21 -5.90 10.98
C ASP A 74 -58.04 -5.78 12.52
N GLY A 75 -57.57 -4.63 13.02
CA GLY A 75 -57.42 -4.33 14.44
C GLY A 75 -56.25 -5.04 15.13
N ASN A 76 -55.45 -5.81 14.39
CA ASN A 76 -54.42 -6.69 14.95
C ASN A 76 -53.06 -6.00 15.16
N ASN A 77 -52.73 -4.97 14.37
CA ASN A 77 -51.42 -4.31 14.41
C ASN A 77 -51.54 -2.79 14.52
N TRP A 78 -50.47 -2.14 14.96
CA TRP A 78 -50.34 -0.68 14.83
C TRP A 78 -49.90 -0.29 13.43
N THR A 79 -50.37 0.87 12.99
CA THR A 79 -50.09 1.45 11.67
C THR A 79 -49.18 2.66 11.81
N PHE A 80 -48.24 2.80 10.88
CA PHE A 80 -47.47 4.04 10.76
C PHE A 80 -48.36 5.17 10.24
N THR A 81 -48.32 6.29 10.94
CA THR A 81 -49.07 7.49 10.57
C THR A 81 -48.25 8.72 10.93
N SER A 82 -48.52 9.83 10.26
CA SER A 82 -47.93 11.13 10.55
C SER A 82 -48.22 11.59 11.99
N ARG A 83 -49.30 11.08 12.59
CA ARG A 83 -49.72 11.33 13.99
C ARG A 83 -48.85 10.62 15.03
N ALA A 84 -47.99 9.70 14.63
CA ALA A 84 -47.11 9.01 15.56
C ALA A 84 -46.09 9.98 16.18
N ASN A 85 -45.99 10.01 17.51
CA ASN A 85 -45.10 10.90 18.24
C ASN A 85 -44.21 10.09 19.22
N PRO A 86 -42.90 9.95 18.97
CA PRO A 86 -42.07 10.75 18.04
C PRO A 86 -42.13 10.31 16.57
N GLY A 87 -42.71 9.15 16.25
CA GLY A 87 -42.86 8.63 14.89
C GLY A 87 -41.54 8.24 14.22
N ILE A 88 -40.50 7.96 15.01
CA ILE A 88 -39.16 7.67 14.49
C ILE A 88 -38.90 6.17 14.52
N ILE A 89 -38.46 5.65 13.38
CA ILE A 89 -37.74 4.38 13.27
C ILE A 89 -36.35 4.66 12.70
N HIS A 90 -35.43 3.72 12.83
CA HIS A 90 -34.06 3.85 12.35
C HIS A 90 -33.82 2.98 11.14
N ILE A 91 -33.33 3.58 10.05
CA ILE A 91 -32.92 2.85 8.85
C ILE A 91 -31.44 2.51 9.00
N PRO A 92 -31.06 1.23 9.17
CA PRO A 92 -29.66 0.86 9.22
C PRO A 92 -29.00 1.17 7.87
N LEU A 93 -27.84 1.82 7.90
CA LEU A 93 -26.99 1.91 6.73
C LEU A 93 -26.63 0.47 6.34
N ARG A 94 -26.93 0.10 5.10
CA ARG A 94 -26.37 -1.12 4.54
C ARG A 94 -24.86 -0.96 4.51
N VAL A 95 -24.19 -1.51 5.51
CA VAL A 95 -22.84 -2.04 5.28
C VAL A 95 -23.10 -3.17 4.31
N ILE A 96 -22.82 -2.95 3.03
CA ILE A 96 -22.67 -4.05 2.09
C ILE A 96 -21.53 -4.87 2.68
N LYS A 97 -21.87 -5.89 3.46
CA LYS A 97 -20.96 -7.01 3.71
C LYS A 97 -20.91 -7.73 2.38
N THR A 98 -20.20 -7.12 1.43
CA THR A 98 -19.72 -7.84 0.28
C THR A 98 -18.97 -9.02 0.91
N PRO A 99 -19.32 -10.28 0.58
CA PRO A 99 -18.35 -11.34 0.81
C PRO A 99 -17.03 -10.82 0.23
N PRO A 100 -15.87 -11.04 0.89
CA PRO A 100 -14.61 -10.59 0.31
C PRO A 100 -14.65 -10.99 -1.15
N MET A 101 -14.58 -10.00 -2.04
CA MET A 101 -14.55 -10.28 -3.46
C MET A 101 -13.23 -11.02 -3.67
N THR A 102 -13.28 -12.34 -3.58
CA THR A 102 -12.21 -13.20 -4.02
C THR A 102 -12.26 -13.10 -5.53
N ILE A 103 -11.52 -12.14 -6.07
CA ILE A 103 -11.06 -12.21 -7.45
C ILE A 103 -10.26 -13.53 -7.48
N PRO A 104 -10.71 -14.60 -8.18
CA PRO A 104 -9.88 -15.79 -8.37
C PRO A 104 -8.79 -15.37 -9.37
N GLY A 105 -7.79 -14.75 -8.78
CA GLY A 105 -6.65 -14.16 -9.42
C GLY A 105 -5.74 -13.88 -8.26
N ASN A 106 -4.63 -14.60 -8.21
CA ASN A 106 -3.48 -14.14 -7.47
C ASN A 106 -3.20 -12.75 -8.07
N VAL A 107 -3.69 -11.66 -7.47
CA VAL A 107 -3.18 -10.33 -7.81
C VAL A 107 -1.75 -10.45 -7.34
N PRO A 108 -0.77 -10.62 -8.23
CA PRO A 108 0.60 -10.63 -7.77
C PRO A 108 0.73 -9.25 -7.16
N ALA A 109 0.92 -9.16 -5.84
CA ALA A 109 1.24 -7.89 -5.20
C ALA A 109 2.28 -7.25 -6.11
N LYS A 110 1.91 -6.14 -6.78
CA LYS A 110 2.62 -5.63 -7.97
C LYS A 110 4.10 -5.70 -7.65
N LYS A 111 4.78 -6.71 -8.20
CA LYS A 111 6.12 -7.07 -7.73
C LYS A 111 6.93 -5.83 -7.97
N SER A 112 7.46 -5.24 -6.91
CA SER A 112 8.17 -3.98 -7.06
C SER A 112 9.30 -4.22 -8.04
N THR A 113 9.34 -3.39 -9.07
CA THR A 113 10.35 -3.46 -10.13
C THR A 113 11.60 -2.67 -9.77
N LEU A 114 11.66 -2.17 -8.54
CA LEU A 114 12.70 -1.28 -8.06
C LEU A 114 13.59 -2.00 -7.07
N TRP A 115 14.88 -2.00 -7.36
CA TRP A 115 15.93 -2.51 -6.50
C TRP A 115 16.96 -1.42 -6.25
N ALA A 116 17.53 -1.40 -5.05
CA ALA A 116 18.67 -0.56 -4.78
C ALA A 116 19.56 -1.13 -3.69
N GLY A 117 20.79 -0.64 -3.63
CA GLY A 117 21.73 -1.10 -2.63
C GLY A 117 23.10 -0.45 -2.75
N LEU A 118 24.04 -1.04 -2.02
CA LEU A 118 25.40 -0.52 -1.87
C LEU A 118 26.40 -1.58 -2.30
N GLY A 119 27.51 -1.11 -2.84
CA GLY A 119 28.58 -1.94 -3.32
C GLY A 119 29.95 -1.29 -3.21
N LYS A 120 30.94 -2.03 -3.70
CA LYS A 120 32.31 -1.59 -3.89
C LYS A 120 32.60 -1.61 -5.39
N SER A 121 33.31 -0.60 -5.86
CA SER A 121 33.84 -0.52 -7.21
C SER A 121 35.35 -0.50 -7.14
N HIS A 122 35.98 -1.25 -8.03
CA HIS A 122 37.40 -1.17 -8.37
C HIS A 122 37.49 -0.63 -9.79
N SER A 123 38.37 0.33 -10.01
CA SER A 123 38.49 0.99 -11.30
C SER A 123 39.96 1.27 -11.57
N GLY A 124 40.41 1.03 -12.81
CA GLY A 124 41.76 1.38 -13.25
C GLY A 124 41.68 1.96 -14.66
N ASP A 125 42.34 3.09 -14.89
CA ASP A 125 42.48 3.71 -16.21
C ASP A 125 43.95 3.84 -16.63
N LEU A 126 44.18 3.56 -17.91
CA LEU A 126 45.41 3.82 -18.61
C LEU A 126 45.13 4.71 -19.83
N PHE A 127 45.09 6.01 -19.58
CA PHE A 127 44.83 7.07 -20.55
C PHE A 127 43.45 7.01 -21.20
N VAL A 128 43.26 6.18 -22.23
CA VAL A 128 42.06 6.20 -23.07
C VAL A 128 41.18 4.97 -22.86
N ILE A 129 41.74 3.93 -22.24
CA ILE A 129 41.05 2.69 -21.91
C ILE A 129 41.25 2.38 -20.43
N GLY A 130 40.21 1.86 -19.81
CA GLY A 130 40.29 1.32 -18.48
C GLY A 130 39.32 0.18 -18.26
N ALA A 131 39.54 -0.51 -17.15
CA ALA A 131 38.68 -1.58 -16.68
C ALA A 131 38.02 -1.16 -15.37
N HIS A 132 36.81 -1.65 -15.15
CA HIS A 132 36.13 -1.52 -13.87
C HIS A 132 35.43 -2.82 -13.51
N ASP A 133 35.43 -3.09 -12.21
CA ASP A 133 34.64 -4.14 -11.56
C ASP A 133 33.83 -3.45 -10.46
N LEU A 134 32.56 -3.78 -10.36
CA LEU A 134 31.70 -3.37 -9.28
C LEU A 134 30.98 -4.59 -8.71
N THR A 135 31.02 -4.75 -7.40
CA THR A 135 30.22 -5.75 -6.68
C THR A 135 29.28 -5.05 -5.70
N ALA A 136 27.98 -5.29 -5.82
CA ALA A 136 26.96 -4.66 -4.97
C ALA A 136 25.92 -5.66 -4.47
N LYS A 137 25.43 -5.44 -3.25
CA LYS A 137 24.24 -6.13 -2.74
C LYS A 137 23.06 -5.17 -2.87
N ILE A 138 22.04 -5.59 -3.61
CA ILE A 138 20.81 -4.85 -3.84
C ILE A 138 19.62 -5.54 -3.18
N TYR A 139 18.63 -4.76 -2.80
CA TYR A 139 17.41 -5.19 -2.14
C TYR A 139 16.21 -4.66 -2.93
N ASN A 140 15.15 -5.45 -3.04
CA ASN A 140 13.92 -4.99 -3.66
C ASN A 140 13.22 -4.01 -2.72
N ILE A 141 13.00 -2.79 -3.19
CA ILE A 141 12.61 -1.66 -2.34
C ILE A 141 11.11 -1.66 -2.01
N GLY A 142 10.29 -2.32 -2.83
CA GLY A 142 8.86 -2.44 -2.59
C GLY A 142 8.43 -3.78 -1.99
N ASP A 143 9.37 -4.63 -1.61
CA ASP A 143 9.06 -5.80 -0.79
C ASP A 143 8.69 -5.39 0.64
N ASP A 144 7.95 -6.26 1.32
CA ASP A 144 7.64 -6.07 2.73
C ASP A 144 8.89 -6.25 3.61
N THR A 145 8.82 -5.74 4.82
CA THR A 145 9.97 -5.68 5.72
C THR A 145 10.31 -7.00 6.40
N SER A 146 9.50 -8.05 6.21
CA SER A 146 9.70 -9.38 6.80
C SER A 146 10.28 -10.39 5.80
N LYS A 147 10.14 -10.17 4.49
CA LYS A 147 10.72 -10.97 3.41
C LYS A 147 11.21 -10.08 2.27
N VAL A 148 12.38 -9.48 2.46
CA VAL A 148 13.02 -8.65 1.43
C VAL A 148 13.86 -9.51 0.50
N ARG A 149 13.51 -9.54 -0.78
CA ARG A 149 14.36 -10.16 -1.80
C ARG A 149 15.62 -9.33 -1.97
N ASN A 150 16.75 -10.01 -2.00
CA ASN A 150 18.05 -9.41 -2.22
C ASN A 150 18.85 -10.19 -3.26
N ALA A 151 19.79 -9.50 -3.90
CA ALA A 151 20.66 -10.09 -4.89
C ALA A 151 22.04 -9.45 -4.83
N TRP A 152 23.04 -10.26 -5.14
CA TRP A 152 24.40 -9.80 -5.38
C TRP A 152 24.63 -9.66 -6.87
N LEU A 153 25.03 -8.45 -7.25
CA LEU A 153 25.40 -8.08 -8.60
C LEU A 153 26.90 -7.90 -8.68
N ASN A 154 27.48 -8.39 -9.76
CA ASN A 154 28.78 -8.00 -10.24
C ASN A 154 28.61 -7.31 -11.60
N ILE A 155 29.31 -6.21 -11.82
CA ILE A 155 29.31 -5.46 -13.07
C ILE A 155 30.76 -5.32 -13.49
N ASN A 156 31.13 -6.00 -14.56
CA ASN A 156 32.47 -5.91 -15.12
C ASN A 156 32.41 -5.28 -16.50
N GLY A 157 33.39 -4.45 -16.80
CA GLY A 157 33.58 -4.05 -18.18
C GLY A 157 34.68 -3.03 -18.38
N PHE A 158 34.56 -2.34 -19.51
CA PHE A 158 35.55 -1.41 -20.00
C PHE A 158 35.01 0.01 -19.99
N LYS A 159 35.92 0.95 -19.83
CA LYS A 159 35.63 2.38 -19.94
C LYS A 159 36.58 3.00 -20.94
N PHE A 160 36.06 3.95 -21.70
CA PHE A 160 36.77 4.66 -22.75
C PHE A 160 36.67 6.16 -22.50
N GLY A 161 37.83 6.81 -22.39
CA GLY A 161 37.91 8.25 -22.13
C GLY A 161 39.16 8.60 -21.35
N PRO A 162 39.55 9.90 -21.34
CA PRO A 162 40.72 10.37 -20.60
C PRO A 162 40.59 10.04 -19.12
N GLY A 163 41.45 9.16 -18.64
CA GLY A 163 41.59 8.85 -17.23
C GLY A 163 42.95 8.25 -16.90
N LEU A 164 43.39 8.48 -15.67
CA LEU A 164 44.62 7.90 -15.13
C LEU A 164 44.41 7.52 -13.68
N GLY A 165 44.99 6.39 -13.31
CA GLY A 165 45.06 5.92 -11.95
C GLY A 165 44.10 4.77 -11.66
N ALA A 166 44.13 4.33 -10.41
CA ALA A 166 43.27 3.27 -9.91
C ALA A 166 42.57 3.74 -8.63
N SER A 167 41.31 3.35 -8.48
CA SER A 167 40.52 3.62 -7.28
C SER A 167 39.74 2.41 -6.83
N ILE A 168 39.48 2.41 -5.52
CA ILE A 168 38.47 1.58 -4.88
C ILE A 168 37.47 2.53 -4.24
N GLY A 169 36.20 2.45 -4.60
CA GLY A 169 35.16 3.35 -4.11
C GLY A 169 33.88 2.64 -3.69
N ALA A 170 33.09 3.27 -2.85
CA ALA A 170 31.71 2.86 -2.59
C ALA A 170 30.80 3.37 -3.71
N VAL A 171 29.81 2.56 -4.04
CA VAL A 171 28.86 2.86 -5.12
C VAL A 171 27.46 2.50 -4.69
N PHE A 172 26.52 3.36 -5.02
CA PHE A 172 25.10 3.12 -4.84
C PHE A 172 24.52 2.62 -6.16
N VAL A 173 23.78 1.53 -6.13
CA VAL A 173 23.21 0.90 -7.32
C VAL A 173 21.70 1.01 -7.27
N ILE A 174 21.08 1.39 -8.38
CA ILE A 174 19.63 1.39 -8.58
C ILE A 174 19.33 0.54 -9.80
N ALA A 175 18.51 -0.49 -9.67
CA ALA A 175 17.98 -1.23 -10.81
C ALA A 175 16.48 -0.98 -10.91
N HIS A 176 16.07 -0.34 -12.00
CA HIS A 176 14.70 0.06 -12.24
C HIS A 176 14.09 -0.77 -13.38
N GLY A 177 12.87 -1.28 -13.19
CA GLY A 177 12.12 -2.03 -14.20
C GLY A 177 12.38 -3.54 -14.22
N TYR A 178 12.90 -4.12 -13.13
CA TYR A 178 13.19 -5.55 -13.01
C TYR A 178 12.34 -6.21 -11.92
N GLU A 179 11.51 -7.18 -12.29
CA GLU A 179 10.65 -7.88 -11.32
C GLU A 179 11.44 -8.87 -10.44
N ASN A 180 12.54 -9.40 -10.98
CA ASN A 180 13.41 -10.41 -10.40
C ASN A 180 14.85 -10.17 -10.83
N ALA A 181 15.79 -10.40 -9.91
CA ALA A 181 17.20 -10.08 -10.12
C ALA A 181 17.81 -10.78 -11.35
N ALA A 182 17.37 -12.00 -11.67
CA ALA A 182 17.85 -12.73 -12.86
C ALA A 182 17.64 -11.97 -14.18
N GLN A 183 16.63 -11.09 -14.28
CA GLN A 183 16.40 -10.26 -15.47
C GLN A 183 17.49 -9.18 -15.66
N MET A 184 18.34 -8.97 -14.66
CA MET A 184 19.47 -8.04 -14.74
C MET A 184 20.69 -8.70 -15.40
N ASN A 185 20.72 -10.02 -15.56
CA ASN A 185 21.83 -10.70 -16.23
C ASN A 185 21.98 -10.26 -17.69
N GLY A 186 23.20 -9.91 -18.09
CA GLY A 186 23.51 -9.49 -19.47
C GLY A 186 23.00 -8.09 -19.80
N VAL A 187 22.57 -7.31 -18.80
CA VAL A 187 22.32 -5.88 -19.01
C VAL A 187 23.67 -5.21 -19.24
N SER A 188 23.98 -4.95 -20.50
CA SER A 188 25.08 -4.09 -20.91
C SER A 188 24.63 -2.64 -20.82
N GLY A 189 25.22 -1.83 -19.95
CA GLY A 189 24.93 -0.39 -19.94
C GLY A 189 25.81 0.40 -20.89
N GLY A 190 25.33 1.60 -21.22
CA GLY A 190 25.99 2.59 -22.06
C GLY A 190 26.11 3.93 -21.33
N TRP A 191 25.76 5.04 -22.01
CA TRP A 191 25.89 6.44 -21.56
C TRP A 191 25.34 6.77 -20.15
N ASP A 192 24.46 5.92 -19.62
CA ASP A 192 23.63 6.19 -18.43
C ASP A 192 24.14 5.54 -17.13
N PHE A 193 25.33 4.92 -17.12
CA PHE A 193 25.78 4.21 -15.91
C PHE A 193 26.08 5.13 -14.72
N ASP A 194 26.51 6.37 -14.95
CA ASP A 194 26.75 7.33 -13.88
C ASP A 194 25.64 8.39 -13.90
N LEU A 195 24.75 8.36 -12.91
CA LEU A 195 23.80 9.46 -12.74
C LEU A 195 24.49 10.67 -12.14
N ALA A 196 24.46 11.76 -12.90
CA ALA A 196 24.80 13.09 -12.45
C ALA A 196 23.75 13.61 -11.45
N ILE A 197 23.87 13.32 -10.15
CA ILE A 197 23.10 14.03 -9.10
C ILE A 197 23.80 15.37 -8.81
N TYR A 198 23.84 16.31 -9.75
CA TYR A 198 24.62 17.54 -9.54
C TYR A 198 24.01 18.53 -8.54
N THR A 199 22.69 18.58 -8.37
CA THR A 199 22.03 19.63 -7.57
C THR A 199 21.76 19.27 -6.11
N LYS A 200 21.76 17.98 -5.74
CA LYS A 200 21.45 17.51 -4.37
C LYS A 200 22.41 16.44 -3.82
N LEU A 201 23.61 16.33 -4.41
CA LEU A 201 24.59 15.31 -4.02
C LEU A 201 24.91 15.35 -2.52
N GLY A 202 25.05 16.55 -1.94
CA GLY A 202 25.40 16.72 -0.53
C GLY A 202 24.41 16.06 0.43
N ASP A 203 23.11 16.23 0.21
CA ASP A 203 22.08 15.65 1.09
C ASP A 203 21.93 14.14 0.86
N PHE A 204 22.12 13.69 -0.38
CA PHE A 204 22.20 12.27 -0.70
C PHE A 204 23.37 11.60 0.03
N LEU A 205 24.56 12.20 0.00
CA LEU A 205 25.75 11.71 0.71
C LEU A 205 25.53 11.65 2.23
N LYS A 206 24.92 12.68 2.83
CA LYS A 206 24.52 12.66 4.26
C LYS A 206 23.56 11.52 4.55
N GLY A 207 22.60 11.28 3.65
CA GLY A 207 21.66 10.17 3.72
C GLY A 207 22.36 8.81 3.76
N ILE A 208 23.34 8.61 2.89
CA ILE A 208 24.10 7.36 2.83
C ILE A 208 25.02 7.17 4.06
N LYS A 209 25.50 8.25 4.71
CA LYS A 209 26.43 8.23 5.86
C LYS A 209 25.98 7.42 7.10
N GLY A 210 24.77 6.84 7.10
CA GLY A 210 24.30 5.93 8.17
C GLY A 210 23.92 4.52 7.71
N LEU A 211 24.00 4.21 6.42
CA LEU A 211 23.73 2.86 5.92
C LEU A 211 24.89 1.90 6.21
N GLY A 212 26.13 2.40 6.33
CA GLY A 212 27.31 1.56 6.51
C GLY A 212 27.58 0.67 5.29
N LYS A 213 28.35 -0.41 5.48
CA LYS A 213 28.69 -1.38 4.42
C LYS A 213 27.60 -2.43 4.18
N ALA A 214 26.59 -2.50 5.04
CA ALA A 214 25.52 -3.49 5.00
C ALA A 214 24.20 -2.89 5.49
N VAL A 215 23.12 -3.23 4.79
CA VAL A 215 21.75 -2.93 5.19
C VAL A 215 21.21 -4.16 5.91
N ASP A 216 21.44 -4.19 7.22
CA ASP A 216 21.23 -5.31 8.16
C ASP A 216 20.15 -5.01 9.23
N THR A 217 19.50 -3.84 9.10
CA THR A 217 18.41 -3.45 9.98
C THR A 217 17.26 -2.87 9.19
N LEU A 218 16.06 -3.00 9.76
CA LEU A 218 14.84 -2.42 9.21
C LEU A 218 14.94 -0.90 8.99
N ASP A 219 15.54 -0.17 9.92
CA ASP A 219 15.68 1.28 9.81
C ASP A 219 16.65 1.66 8.68
N LYS A 220 17.74 0.89 8.51
CA LYS A 220 18.63 1.06 7.35
C LYS A 220 17.91 0.75 6.05
N PHE A 221 17.06 -0.28 6.01
CA PHE A 221 16.27 -0.59 4.81
C PHE A 221 15.25 0.50 4.46
N LYS A 222 14.53 1.05 5.46
CA LYS A 222 13.64 2.19 5.27
C LYS A 222 14.41 3.42 4.76
N LYS A 223 15.61 3.67 5.29
CA LYS A 223 16.49 4.74 4.84
C LYS A 223 16.95 4.52 3.39
N LEU A 224 17.34 3.29 3.04
CA LEU A 224 17.71 2.89 1.69
C LEU A 224 16.56 3.16 0.70
N ARG A 225 15.35 2.74 1.07
CA ARG A 225 14.13 3.00 0.29
C ARG A 225 13.91 4.49 0.06
N TYR A 226 13.91 5.28 1.13
CA TYR A 226 13.73 6.73 1.04
C TYR A 226 14.77 7.40 0.13
N LEU A 227 16.04 7.01 0.24
CA LEU A 227 17.12 7.53 -0.60
C LEU A 227 16.94 7.14 -2.07
N THR A 228 16.51 5.90 -2.33
CA THR A 228 16.25 5.40 -3.69
C THR A 228 15.12 6.19 -4.36
N GLU A 229 14.00 6.37 -3.65
CA GLU A 229 12.85 7.12 -4.17
C GLU A 229 13.21 8.58 -4.47
N ASN A 230 14.03 9.21 -3.63
CA ASN A 230 14.52 10.56 -3.87
C ASN A 230 15.53 10.64 -5.02
N ALA A 231 16.43 9.66 -5.13
CA ALA A 231 17.40 9.60 -6.22
C ALA A 231 16.71 9.48 -7.57
N ILE A 232 15.72 8.58 -7.69
CA ILE A 232 14.93 8.41 -8.91
C ILE A 232 14.19 9.69 -9.30
N LYS A 233 13.53 10.34 -8.34
CA LYS A 233 12.80 11.60 -8.59
C LYS A 233 13.73 12.71 -9.05
N ASN A 234 14.86 12.91 -8.36
CA ASN A 234 15.78 14.00 -8.68
C ASN A 234 16.53 13.76 -9.99
N ALA A 235 16.78 12.49 -10.33
CA ALA A 235 17.58 12.14 -11.49
C ALA A 235 16.74 11.73 -12.72
N GLY A 236 15.40 11.80 -12.61
CA GLY A 236 14.49 11.55 -13.74
C GLY A 236 14.52 10.13 -14.28
N ILE A 237 14.89 9.14 -13.44
CA ILE A 237 15.01 7.74 -13.87
C ILE A 237 13.62 7.20 -14.19
N THR A 238 13.34 7.06 -15.48
CA THR A 238 12.06 6.54 -16.00
C THR A 238 12.25 5.30 -16.86
N LYS A 239 13.46 5.10 -17.41
CA LYS A 239 13.79 3.96 -18.26
C LYS A 239 14.15 2.73 -17.42
N LYS A 240 13.96 1.55 -18.02
CA LYS A 240 14.42 0.28 -17.44
C LYS A 240 15.94 0.21 -17.59
N GLY A 241 16.66 -0.08 -16.52
CA GLY A 241 18.12 -0.11 -16.53
C GLY A 241 18.74 -0.28 -15.16
N VAL A 242 20.03 -0.62 -15.15
CA VAL A 242 20.88 -0.65 -13.95
C VAL A 242 21.76 0.58 -13.96
N TYR A 243 21.68 1.34 -12.87
CA TYR A 243 22.25 2.64 -12.72
C TYR A 243 23.20 2.64 -11.52
N THR A 244 24.36 3.27 -11.68
CA THR A 244 25.36 3.37 -10.62
C THR A 244 25.61 4.82 -10.25
N LEU A 245 25.86 5.04 -8.97
CA LEU A 245 26.09 6.36 -8.41
C LEU A 245 27.34 6.29 -7.56
N PRO A 246 28.48 6.78 -8.05
CA PRO A 246 29.70 6.79 -7.27
C PRO A 246 29.50 7.67 -6.04
N ILE A 247 29.99 7.20 -4.90
CA ILE A 247 29.97 7.94 -3.65
C ILE A 247 31.35 8.59 -3.52
N PRO A 248 31.54 9.86 -3.95
CA PRO A 248 32.84 10.51 -3.90
C PRO A 248 33.40 10.50 -2.46
N PHE A 249 34.73 10.38 -2.37
CA PHE A 249 35.49 10.32 -1.12
C PHE A 249 35.19 9.11 -0.21
N ALA A 250 34.36 8.17 -0.64
CA ALA A 250 34.15 6.90 0.06
C ALA A 250 35.05 5.80 -0.53
N GLY A 251 36.37 5.99 -0.48
CA GLY A 251 37.32 5.12 -1.19
C GLY A 251 38.79 5.47 -0.97
N ALA A 252 39.66 4.67 -1.59
CA ALA A 252 41.11 4.87 -1.63
C ALA A 252 41.62 4.85 -3.08
N GLY A 253 42.54 5.76 -3.39
CA GLY A 253 43.11 5.94 -4.74
C GLY A 253 42.83 7.32 -5.34
N ILE A 254 43.66 7.72 -6.29
CA ILE A 254 43.46 8.92 -7.11
C ILE A 254 43.02 8.43 -8.48
N HIS A 255 41.80 8.77 -8.85
CA HIS A 255 41.22 8.33 -10.10
C HIS A 255 40.34 9.46 -10.64
N ILE A 256 40.81 10.06 -11.72
CA ILE A 256 40.11 11.11 -12.45
C ILE A 256 39.77 10.49 -13.80
N TRP A 257 38.50 10.48 -14.16
CA TRP A 257 38.03 9.90 -15.40
C TRP A 257 36.79 10.63 -15.90
N GLY A 258 36.71 10.80 -17.22
CA GLY A 258 35.50 11.21 -17.90
C GLY A 258 35.38 10.46 -19.21
N GLY A 259 34.22 9.86 -19.50
CA GLY A 259 34.04 9.11 -20.73
C GLY A 259 32.84 8.16 -20.71
N TYR A 260 32.96 7.10 -21.51
CA TYR A 260 31.95 6.07 -21.72
C TYR A 260 32.27 4.83 -20.90
N LYS A 261 31.30 4.31 -20.16
CA LYS A 261 31.43 3.07 -19.40
C LYS A 261 30.54 2.01 -20.03
N PHE A 262 31.09 0.83 -20.24
CA PHE A 262 30.39 -0.37 -20.70
C PHE A 262 30.61 -1.46 -19.67
N GLY A 263 29.65 -2.35 -19.52
CA GLY A 263 29.84 -3.50 -18.66
C GLY A 263 28.57 -4.31 -18.54
N ASP A 264 28.78 -5.60 -18.31
CA ASP A 264 27.72 -6.58 -18.20
C ASP A 264 27.40 -6.82 -16.74
N VAL A 265 26.12 -6.75 -16.43
CA VAL A 265 25.61 -7.11 -15.10
C VAL A 265 25.48 -8.63 -15.02
N SER A 266 26.04 -9.20 -13.95
CA SER A 266 25.95 -10.61 -13.59
C SER A 266 25.41 -10.76 -12.17
N VAL A 267 24.33 -11.51 -12.00
CA VAL A 267 23.70 -11.84 -10.74
C VAL A 267 24.22 -13.21 -10.31
N PHE A 268 25.07 -13.24 -9.28
CA PHE A 268 25.73 -14.46 -8.85
C PHE A 268 25.16 -15.05 -7.56
N SER A 269 24.29 -14.32 -6.86
CA SER A 269 23.56 -14.83 -5.70
C SER A 269 22.24 -14.09 -5.52
N THR A 270 21.19 -14.82 -5.13
CA THR A 270 19.89 -14.27 -4.77
C THR A 270 19.44 -14.88 -3.44
N GLY A 271 18.74 -14.11 -2.63
CA GLY A 271 18.17 -14.59 -1.37
C GLY A 271 16.94 -13.81 -0.93
N GLU A 272 16.32 -14.30 0.14
CA GLU A 272 15.20 -13.67 0.82
C GLU A 272 15.49 -13.64 2.32
N GLY A 273 15.19 -12.52 2.98
CA GLY A 273 15.38 -12.42 4.41
C GLY A 273 14.91 -11.08 4.96
N VAL A 274 14.97 -10.96 6.29
CA VAL A 274 15.00 -9.64 6.93
C VAL A 274 16.29 -8.96 6.43
N PRO A 275 16.28 -7.70 5.98
CA PRO A 275 17.50 -6.99 5.62
C PRO A 275 18.53 -7.11 6.72
#